data_AF-A0A179HUY1-F1
#
_entry.id   AF-A0A179HUY1-F1
#
_cell.length_a   1.000
_cell.length_b   1.000
_cell.length_c   1.000
_cell.angle_alpha   90.00
_cell.angle_beta   90.00
_cell.angle_gamma   90.00
#
_symmetry.space_group_name_H-M   'P 1'
#
loop_
_entity.id
_entity.type
_entity.pdbx_description
1 polymer ?
#
loop_
_entity_poly.entity_id
_entity_poly.type
_entity_poly.pdbx_seq_one_letter_code
_entity_poly.pdbx_strand_id
1 'polypeptide(L)'
;MSQEPESGSKRAAEFNEAMLGVPGYADDSMFFLVRYGERAKHTLRRCDWDDLQSTINQMSELWVKAGGGGGEQTPDTAGESLEERRAKAQELRQHALSIVEPFPDLARDFDRFQAACRSAWAAMNRPSAKK
;
A
#
# COMPACT_ATOMS: atom_id res chain seq x y z
N MET A 1 25.33 -2.65 19.63
CA MET A 1 23.98 -2.21 20.04
C MET A 1 23.00 -3.01 19.21
N SER A 2 22.27 -3.94 19.85
CA SER A 2 21.34 -4.82 19.17
C SER A 2 20.13 -4.01 18.72
N GLN A 3 19.90 -3.89 17.41
CA GLN A 3 18.61 -3.42 16.90
C GLN A 3 17.57 -4.47 17.25
N GLU A 4 16.78 -4.22 18.30
CA GLU A 4 15.53 -4.94 18.49
C GLU A 4 14.69 -4.74 17.22
N PRO A 5 14.18 -5.81 16.60
CA PRO A 5 13.24 -5.65 15.50
C PRO A 5 12.02 -4.93 16.10
N GLU A 6 11.73 -3.71 15.65
CA GLU A 6 10.48 -3.03 15.99
C GLU A 6 9.34 -4.04 15.80
N SER A 7 8.77 -4.48 16.92
CA SER A 7 7.73 -5.50 16.92
C SER A 7 6.62 -5.02 16.01
N GLY A 8 6.20 -5.83 15.04
CA GLY A 8 5.13 -5.47 14.10
C GLY A 8 3.85 -5.00 14.80
N SER A 9 3.64 -5.38 16.06
CA SER A 9 2.55 -4.88 16.91
C SER A 9 2.65 -3.38 17.25
N LYS A 10 3.86 -2.82 17.35
CA LYS A 10 4.08 -1.39 17.64
C LYS A 10 3.79 -0.55 16.40
N ARG A 11 4.31 -0.99 15.24
CA ARG A 11 3.95 -0.40 13.93
C ARG A 11 2.46 -0.51 13.63
N ALA A 12 1.82 -1.64 13.95
CA ALA A 12 0.38 -1.80 13.80
C ALA A 12 -0.43 -0.90 14.76
N ALA A 13 0.06 -0.67 15.98
CA ALA A 13 -0.58 0.24 16.93
C ALA A 13 -0.43 1.70 16.52
N GLU A 14 0.76 2.12 16.10
CA GLU A 14 1.02 3.48 15.59
C GLU A 14 0.23 3.74 14.31
N PHE A 15 0.14 2.74 13.44
CA PHE A 15 -0.72 2.78 12.26
C PHE A 15 -2.20 2.92 12.63
N ASN A 16 -2.68 2.12 13.58
CA ASN A 16 -4.07 2.18 14.02
C ASN A 16 -4.40 3.52 14.70
N GLU A 17 -3.47 4.06 15.49
CA GLU A 17 -3.64 5.32 16.22
C GLU A 17 -3.59 6.55 15.31
N ALA A 18 -2.62 6.61 14.37
CA ALA A 18 -2.50 7.70 13.40
C ALA A 18 -3.74 7.86 12.52
N MET A 19 -4.51 6.79 12.42
CA MET A 19 -5.59 6.68 11.48
C MET A 19 -7.00 6.84 12.07
N LEU A 20 -7.17 6.69 13.39
CA LEU A 20 -8.44 6.94 14.09
C LEU A 20 -9.01 8.35 13.81
N GLY A 21 -8.17 9.30 13.41
CA GLY A 21 -8.56 10.66 13.05
C GLY A 21 -8.97 10.87 11.58
N VAL A 22 -8.88 9.84 10.72
CA VAL A 22 -9.15 9.95 9.28
C VAL A 22 -10.65 9.69 9.02
N PRO A 23 -11.40 10.65 8.44
CA PRO A 23 -12.79 10.45 8.07
C PRO A 23 -12.91 9.28 7.08
N GLY A 24 -13.68 8.24 7.44
CA GLY A 24 -13.78 7.00 6.65
C GLY A 24 -12.71 5.95 6.96
N TYR A 25 -11.84 6.15 7.95
CA TYR A 25 -10.92 5.10 8.40
C TYR A 25 -11.59 4.04 9.27
N ALA A 26 -12.65 4.44 9.98
CA ALA A 26 -13.59 3.51 10.59
C ALA A 26 -14.55 2.85 9.58
N ASP A 27 -14.33 3.05 8.27
CA ASP A 27 -15.14 2.44 7.21
C ASP A 27 -14.63 1.02 6.90
N ASP A 28 -15.52 0.20 6.33
CA ASP A 28 -15.37 -1.22 6.00
C ASP A 28 -14.04 -1.53 5.26
N SER A 29 -13.46 -0.53 4.59
CA SER A 29 -12.23 -0.58 3.81
C SER A 29 -10.98 -1.01 4.60
N MET A 30 -10.83 -0.59 5.86
CA MET A 30 -9.65 -0.95 6.67
C MET A 30 -9.74 -2.36 7.26
N PHE A 31 -10.93 -2.72 7.74
CA PHE A 31 -11.21 -4.10 8.13
C PHE A 31 -11.05 -5.05 6.95
N PHE A 32 -11.49 -4.62 5.76
CA PHE A 32 -11.28 -5.35 4.52
C PHE A 32 -9.80 -5.50 4.20
N LEU A 33 -8.98 -4.43 4.29
CA LEU A 33 -7.53 -4.48 4.05
C LEU A 33 -6.86 -5.54 4.95
N VAL A 34 -7.15 -5.51 6.25
CA VAL A 34 -6.59 -6.47 7.22
C VAL A 34 -7.06 -7.88 6.93
N ARG A 35 -8.36 -8.10 6.69
CA ARG A 35 -8.90 -9.43 6.40
C ARG A 35 -8.40 -10.01 5.08
N TYR A 36 -8.29 -9.18 4.04
CA TYR A 36 -7.71 -9.58 2.77
C TYR A 36 -6.24 -9.95 2.95
N GLY A 37 -5.49 -9.14 3.69
CA GLY A 37 -4.08 -9.42 4.02
C GLY A 37 -3.89 -10.73 4.78
N GLU A 38 -4.69 -11.00 5.81
CA GLU A 38 -4.66 -12.29 6.51
C GLU A 38 -5.01 -13.45 5.58
N ARG A 39 -6.08 -13.32 4.77
CA ARG A 39 -6.47 -14.36 3.82
C ARG A 39 -5.33 -14.64 2.84
N ALA A 40 -4.76 -13.60 2.23
CA ALA A 40 -3.65 -13.74 1.29
C ALA A 40 -2.44 -14.42 1.96
N LYS A 41 -2.09 -14.05 3.19
CA LYS A 41 -1.00 -14.67 3.96
C LYS A 41 -1.22 -16.17 4.24
N HIS A 42 -2.47 -16.58 4.45
CA HIS A 42 -2.83 -17.99 4.68
C HIS A 42 -3.01 -18.81 3.40
N THR A 43 -3.34 -18.15 2.28
CA THR A 43 -3.60 -18.80 1.00
C THR A 43 -2.34 -18.91 0.12
N LEU A 44 -1.50 -17.88 0.12
CA LEU A 44 -0.30 -17.82 -0.71
C LEU A 44 0.86 -18.58 -0.05
N ARG A 45 1.79 -19.08 -0.87
CA ARG A 45 3.08 -19.55 -0.35
C ARG A 45 3.83 -18.36 0.22
N ARG A 46 4.73 -18.61 1.18
CA ARG A 46 5.50 -17.54 1.83
C ARG A 46 6.27 -16.66 0.85
N CYS A 47 6.84 -17.23 -0.21
CA CYS A 47 7.54 -16.47 -1.26
C CYS A 47 6.57 -15.56 -2.06
N ASP A 48 5.40 -16.07 -2.41
CA ASP A 48 4.39 -15.33 -3.19
C ASP A 48 3.77 -14.20 -2.34
N TRP A 49 3.60 -14.42 -1.04
CA TRP A 49 3.15 -13.39 -0.10
C TRP A 49 4.17 -12.27 0.07
N ASP A 50 5.45 -12.61 0.22
CA ASP A 50 6.54 -11.63 0.32
C ASP A 50 6.64 -10.78 -0.97
N ASP A 51 6.55 -11.44 -2.12
CA ASP A 51 6.56 -10.80 -3.43
C ASP A 51 5.34 -9.89 -3.65
N LEU A 52 4.14 -10.32 -3.24
CA LEU A 52 2.94 -9.48 -3.25
C LEU A 52 3.10 -8.25 -2.36
N GLN A 53 3.62 -8.40 -1.13
CA GLN A 53 3.87 -7.27 -0.24
C GLN A 53 4.89 -6.28 -0.83
N SER A 54 5.99 -6.79 -1.38
CA SER A 54 7.02 -5.99 -2.04
C SER A 54 6.43 -5.19 -3.21
N THR A 55 5.61 -5.84 -4.04
CA THR A 55 4.97 -5.22 -5.21
C THR A 55 4.00 -4.11 -4.79
N ILE A 56 3.19 -4.35 -3.75
CA ILE A 56 2.26 -3.34 -3.22
C ILE A 56 3.02 -2.14 -2.62
N ASN A 57 4.16 -2.36 -1.94
CA ASN A 57 4.99 -1.26 -1.44
C ASN A 57 5.56 -0.41 -2.58
N GLN A 58 6.09 -1.04 -3.63
CA GLN A 58 6.59 -0.33 -4.81
C GLN A 58 5.49 0.49 -5.51
N MET A 59 4.27 -0.07 -5.63
CA MET A 59 3.10 0.67 -6.15
C MET A 59 2.75 1.86 -5.26
N SER A 60 2.89 1.72 -3.95
CA SER A 60 2.57 2.76 -2.97
C SER A 60 3.52 3.94 -3.04
N GLU A 61 4.82 3.68 -3.22
CA GLU A 61 5.80 4.74 -3.47
C GLU A 61 5.50 5.55 -4.73
N LEU A 62 5.01 4.89 -5.79
CA LEU A 62 4.59 5.58 -7.03
C LEU A 62 3.37 6.47 -6.80
N TRP A 63 2.41 6.05 -5.97
CA TRP A 63 1.22 6.86 -5.65
C TRP A 63 1.58 8.11 -4.87
N VAL A 64 2.51 8.01 -3.93
CA VAL A 64 3.01 9.16 -3.14
C VAL A 64 3.72 10.15 -4.05
N LYS A 65 4.62 9.66 -4.92
CA LYS A 65 5.31 10.48 -5.92
C LYS A 65 4.35 11.13 -6.93
N ALA A 66 3.16 10.56 -7.13
CA ALA A 66 2.13 11.10 -8.01
C ALA A 66 1.17 12.10 -7.32
N GLY A 67 1.11 12.17 -5.98
CA GLY A 67 0.01 12.82 -5.24
C GLY A 67 0.39 13.85 -4.17
N GLY A 68 1.65 14.23 -4.00
CA GLY A 68 2.11 15.06 -2.87
C GLY A 68 2.45 16.52 -3.19
N GLY A 69 1.44 17.40 -3.31
CA GLY A 69 1.56 18.84 -3.03
C GLY A 69 2.10 19.74 -4.14
N GLY A 70 1.47 20.91 -4.33
CA GLY A 70 1.99 22.02 -5.15
C GLY A 70 3.23 22.69 -4.57
N GLY A 71 4.23 21.90 -4.19
CA GLY A 71 5.58 22.34 -3.87
C GLY A 71 6.50 21.81 -4.97
N GLU A 72 7.16 22.73 -5.65
CA GLU A 72 8.37 22.57 -6.46
C GLU A 72 8.73 21.12 -6.80
N GLN A 73 8.51 20.74 -8.06
CA GLN A 73 9.11 19.56 -8.66
C GLN A 73 10.62 19.64 -8.37
N THR A 74 11.10 18.87 -7.39
CA THR A 74 12.52 18.82 -7.14
C THR A 74 13.17 18.26 -8.41
N PRO A 75 14.16 18.97 -8.99
CA PRO A 75 14.79 18.59 -10.25
C PRO A 75 15.57 17.26 -10.18
N ASP A 76 15.54 16.56 -9.04
CA ASP A 76 16.16 15.25 -8.86
C ASP A 76 15.29 14.08 -9.33
N THR A 77 14.02 14.32 -9.73
CA THR A 77 13.20 13.33 -10.45
C THR A 77 13.30 13.47 -11.97
N ALA A 78 14.44 13.97 -12.47
CA ALA A 78 14.70 14.32 -13.87
C ALA A 78 15.00 13.12 -14.80
N GLY A 79 14.31 11.99 -14.64
CA GLY A 79 14.54 10.81 -15.47
C GLY A 79 13.29 10.10 -15.96
N GLU A 80 12.31 9.88 -15.08
CA GLU A 80 11.11 9.09 -15.42
C GLU A 80 9.93 10.01 -15.78
N SER A 81 9.54 9.97 -17.05
CA SER A 81 8.35 10.62 -17.60
C SER A 81 7.08 10.15 -16.89
N LEU A 82 6.01 10.96 -16.91
CA LEU A 82 4.70 10.56 -16.37
C LEU A 82 4.20 9.24 -17.00
N GLU A 83 4.52 9.02 -18.28
CA GLU A 83 4.23 7.77 -19.00
C GLU A 83 5.01 6.59 -18.45
N GLU A 84 6.30 6.73 -18.17
CA GLU A 84 7.14 5.67 -17.59
C GLU A 84 6.64 5.27 -16.19
N ARG A 85 6.22 6.25 -15.38
CA ARG A 85 5.61 5.98 -14.06
C ARG A 85 4.28 5.24 -14.18
N ARG A 86 3.45 5.60 -15.16
CA ARG A 86 2.18 4.91 -15.42
C ARG A 86 2.41 3.49 -15.92
N ALA A 87 3.37 3.30 -16.83
CA ALA A 87 3.76 1.98 -17.33
C ALA A 87 4.23 1.09 -16.18
N LYS A 88 5.15 1.58 -15.34
CA LYS A 88 5.64 0.87 -14.16
C LYS A 88 4.53 0.53 -13.15
N ALA A 89 3.61 1.47 -12.91
CA ALA A 89 2.45 1.20 -12.05
C ALA A 89 1.53 0.11 -12.63
N GLN A 90 1.37 0.07 -13.95
CA GLN A 90 0.60 -0.98 -14.64
C GLN A 90 1.32 -2.32 -14.58
N GLU A 91 2.63 -2.36 -14.81
CA GLU A 91 3.45 -3.58 -14.71
C GLU A 91 3.37 -4.19 -13.31
N LEU A 92 3.57 -3.38 -12.27
CA LEU A 92 3.44 -3.82 -10.88
C LEU A 92 2.02 -4.32 -10.57
N ARG A 93 0.99 -3.65 -11.09
CA ARG A 93 -0.40 -4.11 -10.94
C ARG A 93 -0.62 -5.46 -11.61
N GLN A 94 -0.09 -5.68 -12.81
CA GLN A 94 -0.21 -6.96 -13.51
C GLN A 94 0.55 -8.07 -12.79
N HIS A 95 1.75 -7.77 -12.28
CA HIS A 95 2.54 -8.71 -11.49
C HIS A 95 1.81 -9.14 -10.22
N ALA A 96 1.31 -8.18 -9.44
CA ALA A 96 0.53 -8.48 -8.24
C ALA A 96 -0.78 -9.25 -8.55
N LEU A 97 -1.41 -9.00 -9.70
CA LEU A 97 -2.58 -9.76 -10.15
C LEU A 97 -2.20 -11.21 -10.48
N SER A 98 -1.09 -11.43 -11.19
CA SER A 98 -0.60 -12.77 -11.54
C SER A 98 -0.35 -13.65 -10.30
N ILE A 99 0.10 -13.05 -9.19
CA ILE A 99 0.29 -13.77 -7.92
C ILE A 99 -1.03 -14.27 -7.33
N VAL A 100 -2.09 -13.48 -7.43
CA VAL A 100 -3.40 -13.79 -6.81
C VAL A 100 -4.39 -14.47 -7.76
N GLU A 101 -4.17 -14.41 -9.07
CA GLU A 101 -5.01 -15.00 -10.12
C GLU A 101 -5.36 -16.48 -9.88
N PRO A 102 -4.43 -17.35 -9.41
CA PRO A 102 -4.74 -18.75 -9.14
C PRO A 102 -5.74 -18.96 -8.00
N PHE A 103 -6.04 -17.92 -7.23
CA PHE A 103 -6.86 -17.97 -6.03
C PHE A 103 -8.12 -17.11 -6.22
N PRO A 104 -9.27 -17.71 -6.59
CA PRO A 104 -10.44 -16.97 -7.06
C PRO A 104 -10.99 -15.98 -6.01
N ASP A 105 -10.92 -16.33 -4.72
CA ASP A 105 -11.32 -15.43 -3.63
C ASP A 105 -10.39 -14.22 -3.44
N LEU A 106 -9.12 -14.34 -3.81
CA LEU A 106 -8.18 -13.21 -3.78
C LEU A 106 -8.34 -12.38 -5.05
N ALA A 107 -8.34 -13.02 -6.22
CA ALA A 107 -8.50 -12.36 -7.51
C ALA A 107 -9.78 -11.51 -7.60
N ARG A 108 -10.92 -12.03 -7.11
CA ARG A 108 -12.21 -11.31 -7.07
C ARG A 108 -12.11 -9.98 -6.32
N ASP A 109 -11.41 -10.00 -5.21
CA ASP A 109 -11.37 -8.92 -4.22
C ASP A 109 -10.13 -8.01 -4.40
N PHE A 110 -9.27 -8.31 -5.38
CA PHE A 110 -7.98 -7.66 -5.59
C PHE A 110 -8.06 -6.16 -5.94
N ASP A 111 -9.02 -5.74 -6.78
CA ASP A 111 -9.15 -4.31 -7.12
C ASP A 111 -9.60 -3.48 -5.90
N ARG A 112 -10.52 -4.04 -5.09
CA ARG A 112 -10.94 -3.46 -3.81
C ARG A 112 -9.75 -3.39 -2.84
N PHE A 113 -8.88 -4.40 -2.83
CA PHE A 113 -7.66 -4.40 -2.03
C PHE A 113 -6.69 -3.30 -2.46
N GLN A 114 -6.45 -3.11 -3.76
CA GLN A 114 -5.62 -2.00 -4.24
C GLN A 114 -6.20 -0.63 -3.89
N ALA A 115 -7.51 -0.45 -4.01
CA ALA A 115 -8.18 0.78 -3.61
C ALA A 115 -8.02 1.06 -2.10
N ALA A 116 -8.20 0.03 -1.26
CA ALA A 116 -7.98 0.15 0.18
C ALA A 116 -6.52 0.47 0.53
N CYS A 117 -5.53 -0.19 -0.12
CA CYS A 117 -4.11 0.12 0.04
C CYS A 117 -3.80 1.58 -0.30
N ARG A 118 -4.35 2.09 -1.42
CA ARG A 118 -4.20 3.50 -1.82
C ARG A 118 -4.73 4.47 -0.78
N SER A 119 -5.96 4.24 -0.33
CA SER A 119 -6.60 5.11 0.66
C SER A 119 -5.85 5.09 1.99
N ALA A 120 -5.42 3.91 2.45
CA ALA A 120 -4.61 3.76 3.65
C ALA A 120 -3.27 4.50 3.52
N TRP A 121 -2.56 4.38 2.40
CA TRP A 121 -1.31 5.11 2.19
C TRP A 121 -1.49 6.63 2.07
N ALA A 122 -2.52 7.08 1.38
CA ALA A 122 -2.84 8.51 1.29
C ALA A 122 -3.15 9.12 2.67
N ALA A 123 -3.81 8.34 3.54
CA ALA A 123 -4.09 8.74 4.91
C ALA A 123 -2.83 8.79 5.80
N MET A 124 -1.89 7.83 5.65
CA MET A 124 -0.61 7.83 6.39
C MET A 124 0.27 9.01 6.02
N ASN A 125 0.28 9.38 4.73
CA ASN A 125 1.12 10.45 4.21
C ASN A 125 0.46 11.83 4.27
N ARG A 126 -0.74 11.95 4.86
CA ARG A 126 -1.36 13.24 5.08
C ARG A 126 -0.55 13.99 6.14
N PRO A 127 -0.04 15.21 5.86
CA PRO A 127 0.64 15.98 6.88
C PRO A 127 -0.35 16.23 8.03
N SER A 128 0.04 15.83 9.24
CA SER A 128 -0.73 16.07 10.45
C SER A 128 -1.01 17.58 10.53
N ALA A 129 -2.26 17.98 10.36
CA ALA A 129 -2.65 19.37 10.53
C ALA A 129 -2.32 19.74 11.98
N LYS A 130 -1.27 20.54 12.18
CA LYS A 130 -0.94 21.15 13.47
C LYS A 130 -2.20 21.89 13.96
N LYS A 131 -2.77 21.42 15.06
CA LYS A 131 -3.68 22.22 15.89
C LYS A 131 -2.86 23.23 16.67
#